data_AF-A0A945DLE5-F1
#
_entry.id   AF-A0A945DLE5-F1
#
_cell.length_a   1.000
_cell.length_b   1.000
_cell.length_c   1.000
_cell.angle_alpha   90.00
_cell.angle_beta   90.00
_cell.angle_gamma   90.00
#
_symmetry.space_group_name_H-M   'P 1'
#
loop_
_entity.id
_entity.type
_entity.pdbx_description
1 polymer ?
#
loop_
_entity_poly.entity_id
_entity_poly.type
_entity_poly.pdbx_seq_one_letter_code
_entity_poly.pdbx_strand_id
1 'polypeptide(L)' 'MAIPEHLNYLEAAAIPNVFITAHDAMVSQAKVQAGEAILITAGSSGVGSAALQIATDLETSIVPLP' A
#
# COMPACT_ATOMS: atom_id res chain seq x y z
N MET A 1 12.38 13.05 0.25
CA MET A 1 11.00 13.22 -0.26
C MET A 1 10.57 14.63 0.10
N ALA A 2 10.23 15.46 -0.89
CA ALA A 2 9.64 16.76 -0.63
C ALA A 2 8.17 16.57 -0.22
N ILE A 3 7.68 17.37 0.73
CA ILE A 3 6.27 17.36 1.11
C ILE A 3 5.48 18.09 0.01
N PRO A 4 4.46 17.47 -0.61
CA PRO A 4 3.60 18.14 -1.58
C PRO A 4 2.93 19.37 -0.97
N GLU A 5 2.74 20.44 -1.75
CA GLU A 5 2.20 21.71 -1.26
C GLU A 5 0.80 21.62 -0.64
N HIS A 6 0.01 20.62 -1.06
CA HIS A 6 -1.34 20.40 -0.57
C HIS A 6 -1.42 19.57 0.72
N LEU A 7 -0.29 19.09 1.25
CA LEU A 7 -0.24 18.31 2.49
C LEU A 7 0.43 19.10 3.60
N ASN A 8 -0.18 19.09 4.78
CA ASN A 8 0.48 19.59 5.98
C ASN A 8 1.47 18.54 6.54
N TYR A 9 2.29 18.95 7.51
CA TYR A 9 3.30 18.07 8.12
C TYR A 9 2.71 16.82 8.77
N LEU A 10 1.53 16.91 9.39
CA LEU A 10 0.90 15.78 10.07
C LEU A 10 0.42 14.73 9.06
N GLU A 11 -0.22 15.16 7.98
CA GLU A 11 -0.66 14.30 6.88
C GLU A 11 0.55 13.67 6.19
N ALA A 12 1.57 14.47 5.87
CA ALA A 12 2.77 14.00 5.20
C ALA A 12 3.56 12.98 6.05
N ALA A 13 3.58 13.15 7.38
CA ALA A 13 4.30 12.24 8.27
C ALA A 13 3.71 10.81 8.31
N ALA A 14 2.43 10.65 7.99
CA ALA A 14 1.75 9.35 8.00
C ALA A 14 2.10 8.45 6.80
N ILE A 15 2.62 9.02 5.70
CA ILE A 15 2.78 8.34 4.41
C ILE A 15 4.02 7.43 4.35
N PRO A 16 5.24 7.88 4.71
CA PRO A 16 6.46 7.15 4.34
C PRO A 16 6.53 5.75 4.95
N ASN A 17 6.24 5.62 6.24
CA ASN A 17 6.38 4.35 6.95
C ASN A 17 5.45 3.27 6.38
N VAL A 18 4.19 3.61 6.12
CA VAL A 18 3.19 2.64 5.68
C VAL A 18 3.40 2.22 4.22
N PHE A 19 3.75 3.16 3.34
CA PHE A 19 3.99 2.87 1.93
C PHE A 19 5.31 2.12 1.71
N ILE A 20 6.39 2.48 2.42
CA ILE A 20 7.66 1.74 2.32
C ILE A 20 7.45 0.29 2.77
N THR A 21 6.75 0.08 3.88
CA THR A 21 6.47 -1.27 4.40
C THR A 21 5.64 -2.09 3.40
N ALA A 22 4.55 -1.52 2.87
CA ALA A 22 3.70 -2.21 1.91
C ALA A 22 4.43 -2.49 0.59
N HIS A 23 5.18 -1.52 0.06
CA HIS A 23 5.96 -1.67 -1.16
C HIS A 23 7.06 -2.71 -1.01
N ASP A 24 7.79 -2.71 0.11
CA ASP A 24 8.82 -3.72 0.36
C ASP A 24 8.22 -5.13 0.34
N ALA A 25 7.13 -5.34 1.08
CA ALA A 25 6.45 -6.63 1.13
C ALA A 25 5.94 -7.09 -0.25
N MET A 26 5.25 -6.21 -0.98
CA MET A 26 4.56 -6.58 -2.22
C MET A 26 5.48 -6.57 -3.45
N VAL A 27 6.30 -5.52 -3.62
CA VAL A 27 7.08 -5.29 -4.84
C VAL A 27 8.48 -5.85 -4.71
N SER A 28 9.20 -5.53 -3.63
CA SER A 28 10.59 -5.96 -3.47
C SER A 28 10.68 -7.46 -3.17
N GLN A 29 9.88 -7.92 -2.20
CA GLN A 29 9.98 -9.26 -1.63
C GLN A 29 9.10 -10.27 -2.37
N ALA A 30 7.78 -10.02 -2.42
CA ALA A 30 6.84 -10.94 -3.07
C ALA A 30 6.86 -10.83 -4.60
N LYS A 31 7.33 -9.70 -5.15
CA LYS A 31 7.37 -9.42 -6.59
C LYS A 31 6.03 -9.67 -7.26
N VAL A 32 4.96 -9.19 -6.63
CA VAL A 32 3.59 -9.37 -7.10
C VAL A 32 3.45 -8.87 -8.54
N GLN A 33 2.77 -9.66 -9.36
CA GLN A 33 2.50 -9.37 -10.77
C GLN A 33 1.03 -9.01 -10.99
N ALA A 34 0.77 -8.30 -12.08
CA ALA A 34 -0.59 -7.98 -12.50
C ALA A 34 -1.45 -9.26 -12.68
N GLY A 35 -2.70 -9.17 -12.26
CA GLY A 35 -3.65 -10.30 -12.29
C GLY A 35 -3.48 -11.34 -11.18
N GLU A 36 -2.45 -11.25 -10.33
CA GLU A 36 -2.32 -12.15 -9.18
C GLU A 36 -3.39 -11.87 -8.12
N ALA A 37 -3.82 -12.92 -7.43
CA ALA A 37 -4.74 -12.82 -6.31
C ALA A 37 -3.96 -12.61 -5.01
N ILE A 38 -4.30 -11.54 -4.28
CA ILE A 38 -3.63 -11.19 -3.02
C ILE A 38 -4.64 -11.06 -1.89
N LEU A 39 -4.23 -11.48 -0.68
CA LEU A 39 -5.00 -11.29 0.53
C LEU A 39 -4.36 -10.17 1.37
N ILE A 40 -5.12 -9.10 1.61
CA ILE A 40 -4.69 -7.99 2.47
C ILE A 40 -5.47 -8.07 3.78
N THR A 41 -4.77 -8.31 4.88
CA THR A 41 -5.34 -8.28 6.23
C THR A 41 -5.28 -6.87 6.81
N ALA A 42 -6.16 -6.57 7.78
CA ALA A 42 -6.22 -5.26 8.44
C ALA A 42 -6.25 -4.08 7.45
N GLY A 43 -7.08 -4.16 6.40
CA GLY A 43 -7.13 -3.17 5.31
C GLY A 43 -7.38 -1.72 5.78
N SER A 44 -8.05 -1.52 6.91
CA SER A 44 -8.29 -0.21 7.52
C SER A 44 -7.10 0.36 8.31
N SER A 45 -6.01 -0.40 8.47
CA SER A 45 -4.77 0.10 9.05
C SER A 45 -4.00 0.95 8.04
N GLY A 46 -2.99 1.70 8.48
CA GLY A 46 -2.16 2.51 7.59
C GLY A 46 -1.43 1.67 6.53
N VAL A 47 -0.83 0.54 6.92
CA VAL A 47 -0.16 -0.38 5.98
C VAL A 47 -1.17 -1.07 5.07
N GLY A 48 -2.31 -1.51 5.61
CA GLY A 48 -3.38 -2.12 4.82
C GLY A 48 -3.93 -1.15 3.75
N SER A 49 -4.13 0.11 4.11
CA SER A 49 -4.62 1.15 3.19
C SER A 49 -3.59 1.46 2.10
N ALA A 50 -2.29 1.47 2.43
CA ALA A 50 -1.23 1.62 1.44
C ALA A 50 -1.12 0.40 0.51
N ALA A 51 -1.22 -0.81 1.08
CA ALA A 51 -1.21 -2.06 0.31
C ALA A 51 -2.38 -2.13 -0.68
N LEU A 52 -3.58 -1.68 -0.30
CA LEU A 52 -4.75 -1.61 -1.19
C LEU A 52 -4.54 -0.66 -2.38
N GLN A 53 -3.86 0.48 -2.15
CA GLN A 53 -3.51 1.41 -3.22
C GLN A 53 -2.48 0.79 -4.17
N ILE A 54 -1.40 0.21 -3.63
CA ILE A 54 -0.38 -0.46 -4.43
C ILE A 54 -0.98 -1.65 -5.22
N ALA A 55 -1.88 -2.42 -4.59
CA ALA A 55 -2.59 -3.51 -5.23
C ALA A 55 -3.40 -3.06 -6.45
N THR A 56 -4.02 -1.89 -6.34
CA THR A 56 -4.77 -1.25 -7.43
C THR A 56 -3.83 -0.79 -8.55
N ASP A 57 -2.73 -0.12 -8.19
CA ASP A 57 -1.71 0.33 -9.14
C ASP A 57 -1.02 -0.83 -9.89
N LEU A 58 -0.91 -1.99 -9.24
CA LEU A 58 -0.36 -3.22 -9.84
C LEU A 58 -1.39 -4.07 -10.58
N GLU A 59 -2.66 -3.64 -10.67
CA GLU A 59 -3.74 -4.39 -11.34
C GLU A 59 -3.95 -5.81 -10.79
N THR A 60 -3.90 -5.96 -9.47
CA THR A 60 -4.09 -7.24 -8.76
C THR A 60 -5.54 -7.49 -8.37
N SER A 61 -5.90 -8.75 -8.14
CA SER A 61 -7.22 -9.13 -7.60
C SER A 61 -7.16 -9.25 -6.08
N ILE A 62 -7.92 -8.44 -5.36
CA ILE A 62 -7.97 -8.50 -3.89
C ILE A 62 -8.99 -9.55 -3.46
N VAL A 63 -8.54 -10.52 -2.67
CA VAL A 63 -9.40 -11.54 -2.06
C VAL A 63 -10.03 -10.96 -0.78
N PRO A 64 -11.38 -10.95 -0.65
CA PRO A 64 -12.04 -10.48 0.54
C PRO A 64 -11.82 -11.45 1.72
N LEU A 65 -11.70 -10.88 2.93
CA LEU A 65 -11.81 -11.66 4.16
C LEU A 65 -13.29 -12.03 4.41
N PRO A 66 -13.55 -13.20 5.02
CA PRO A 66 -14.90 -13.58 5.45
C PRO A 66 -15.46 -12.65 6.54
#